data_AF-A0A7U9KPT8-F1
#
_entry.id   AF-A0A7U9KPT8-F1
#
_cell.length_a   1.000
_cell.length_b   1.000
_cell.length_c   1.000
_cell.angle_alpha   90.00
_cell.angle_beta   90.00
_cell.angle_gamma   90.00
#
_symmetry.space_group_name_H-M   'P 1'
#
loop_
_entity.id
_entity.type
_entity.pdbx_description
1 polymer ?
#
loop_
_entity_poly.entity_id
_entity_poly.type
_entity_poly.pdbx_seq_one_letter_code
_entity_poly.pdbx_strand_id
1 'polypeptide(L)'
;MLERWTRRATSAQAVALRARIVLACAGEDVPPLVGVARDLPMTEAMRQARERGVLERLPPFDRLTETGAVWSDGRTVEADTVLYATGFRAAVDHLAPLRLREPGGGIRLDGTRAVRDPRVHLVGYGPSASTIGANRAGRTAVRDIRQLLRTDLSTAA
;
A
#
# COMPACT_ATOMS: atom_id res chain seq x y z
N MET A 1 21.48 -22.54 -11.12
CA MET A 1 21.63 -21.08 -11.37
C MET A 1 20.40 -20.32 -10.85
N LEU A 2 19.95 -20.63 -9.62
CA LEU A 2 18.67 -20.19 -9.03
C LEU A 2 18.89 -19.70 -7.58
N GLU A 3 20.05 -19.11 -7.29
CA GLU A 3 20.47 -18.74 -5.92
C GLU A 3 20.79 -17.24 -5.73
N ARG A 4 20.33 -16.32 -6.61
CA ARG A 4 20.80 -14.93 -6.52
C ARG A 4 19.77 -13.81 -6.56
N TRP A 5 18.53 -14.07 -6.17
CA TRP A 5 17.51 -13.01 -6.08
C TRP A 5 16.56 -13.13 -4.88
N THR A 6 17.10 -13.29 -3.67
CA THR A 6 16.45 -12.81 -2.43
C THR A 6 17.05 -11.49 -2.00
N ARG A 7 17.06 -10.49 -2.90
CA ARG A 7 17.21 -9.10 -2.43
C ARG A 7 15.88 -8.71 -1.81
N ARG A 8 15.87 -8.52 -0.49
CA ARG A 8 14.76 -7.91 0.26
C ARG A 8 14.37 -6.60 -0.43
N ALA A 9 13.30 -6.62 -1.21
CA ALA A 9 12.64 -5.37 -1.58
C ALA A 9 12.21 -4.71 -0.28
N THR A 10 12.70 -3.52 0.00
CA THR A 10 12.19 -2.74 1.12
C THR A 10 10.74 -2.37 0.80
N SER A 11 9.88 -2.28 1.81
CA SER A 11 8.45 -2.00 1.66
C SER A 11 8.16 -0.78 0.77
N ALA A 12 9.06 0.21 0.73
CA ALA A 12 8.97 1.37 -0.18
C ALA A 12 9.17 1.00 -1.67
N GLN A 13 10.07 0.07 -1.99
CA GLN A 13 10.33 -0.38 -3.37
C GLN A 13 9.18 -1.20 -3.93
N ALA A 14 8.55 -2.03 -3.09
CA ALA A 14 7.39 -2.83 -3.49
C ALA A 14 6.12 -1.98 -3.67
N VAL A 15 5.93 -0.94 -2.85
CA VAL A 15 4.85 0.06 -3.04
C VAL A 15 5.07 0.89 -4.32
N ALA A 16 6.31 1.31 -4.60
CA ALA A 16 6.64 2.01 -5.84
C ALA A 16 6.43 1.12 -7.08
N LEU A 17 6.72 -0.19 -7.00
CA LEU A 17 6.47 -1.15 -8.07
C LEU A 17 4.98 -1.31 -8.36
N ARG A 18 4.15 -1.49 -7.32
CA ARG A 18 2.69 -1.59 -7.47
C ARG A 18 2.09 -0.33 -8.07
N ALA A 19 2.46 0.85 -7.59
CA ALA A 19 1.94 2.10 -8.11
C ALA A 19 2.34 2.31 -9.59
N ARG A 20 3.58 1.97 -9.97
CA ARG A 20 4.05 2.11 -11.36
C ARG A 20 3.36 1.15 -12.32
N ILE A 21 3.13 -0.10 -11.93
CA ILE A 21 2.41 -1.07 -12.76
C ILE A 21 0.94 -0.71 -12.85
N VAL A 22 0.28 -0.35 -11.74
CA VAL A 22 -1.14 0.04 -11.76
C VAL A 22 -1.36 1.31 -12.58
N LEU A 23 -0.52 2.34 -12.46
CA LEU A 23 -0.67 3.57 -13.27
C LEU A 23 -0.38 3.36 -14.75
N ALA A 24 0.55 2.46 -15.10
CA ALA A 24 0.83 2.16 -16.49
C ALA A 24 -0.23 1.25 -17.14
N CYS A 25 -0.95 0.48 -16.32
CA CYS A 25 -1.92 -0.53 -16.74
C CYS A 25 -3.40 -0.13 -16.46
N ALA A 26 -3.66 0.98 -15.77
CA ALA A 26 -5.00 1.42 -15.43
C ALA A 26 -5.56 2.31 -16.55
N GLY A 27 -6.70 1.90 -17.13
CA GLY A 27 -7.60 2.84 -17.80
C GLY A 27 -8.26 3.78 -16.80
N GLU A 28 -8.93 4.83 -17.30
CA GLU A 28 -9.53 5.90 -16.48
C GLU A 28 -10.52 5.40 -15.41
N ASP A 29 -11.10 4.21 -15.61
CA ASP A 29 -12.14 3.62 -14.76
C ASP A 29 -11.63 2.83 -13.54
N VAL A 30 -10.32 2.72 -13.31
CA VAL A 30 -9.79 1.97 -12.16
C VAL A 30 -9.84 2.85 -10.91
N PRO A 31 -10.69 2.54 -9.91
CA PRO A 31 -10.70 3.30 -8.67
C PRO A 31 -9.30 3.18 -8.03
N PRO A 32 -8.74 4.28 -7.51
CA PRO A 32 -7.42 4.25 -6.90
C PRO A 32 -7.53 3.44 -5.61
N LEU A 33 -7.26 2.13 -5.72
CA LEU A 33 -7.38 1.19 -4.60
C LEU A 33 -6.42 1.55 -3.46
N VAL A 34 -5.48 2.47 -3.71
CA VAL A 34 -4.54 3.01 -2.75
C VAL A 34 -4.30 4.47 -3.12
N GLY A 35 -4.55 5.41 -2.21
CA GLY A 35 -4.16 6.82 -2.35
C GLY A 35 -2.65 7.06 -2.30
N VAL A 36 -1.86 6.09 -2.76
CA VAL A 36 -0.41 6.18 -2.85
C VAL A 36 -0.07 6.30 -4.32
N ALA A 37 0.62 7.40 -4.63
CA ALA A 37 1.37 7.59 -5.87
C ALA A 37 0.61 7.98 -7.15
N ARG A 38 -0.53 8.70 -7.08
CA ARG A 38 -1.07 9.40 -8.27
C ARG A 38 -0.04 10.29 -8.98
N ASP A 39 0.94 10.78 -8.25
CA ASP A 39 1.95 11.72 -8.75
C ASP A 39 3.26 11.05 -9.19
N LEU A 40 3.32 9.71 -9.31
CA LEU A 40 4.54 9.07 -9.81
C LEU A 40 4.70 9.34 -11.31
N PRO A 41 5.80 10.02 -11.73
CA PRO A 41 6.00 10.32 -13.13
C PRO A 41 6.31 9.05 -13.93
N MET A 42 5.91 9.06 -15.20
CA MET A 42 6.33 8.05 -16.16
C MET A 42 7.86 8.08 -16.27
N THR A 43 8.50 6.97 -15.92
CA THR A 43 9.95 6.84 -16.10
C THR A 43 10.27 6.42 -17.52
N GLU A 44 11.50 6.67 -17.97
CA GLU A 44 11.97 6.25 -19.28
C GLU A 44 11.85 4.72 -19.49
N ALA A 45 12.16 3.92 -18.46
CA ALA A 45 11.99 2.47 -18.51
C ALA A 45 10.51 2.05 -18.71
N MET A 46 9.57 2.78 -18.12
CA MET A 46 8.13 2.54 -18.30
C MET A 46 7.67 2.92 -19.71
N ARG A 47 8.20 4.02 -20.26
CA ARG A 47 7.92 4.45 -21.64
C ARG A 47 8.34 3.37 -22.64
N GLN A 48 9.58 2.89 -22.52
CA GLN A 48 10.07 1.82 -23.38
C GLN A 48 9.28 0.51 -23.20
N ALA A 49 8.86 0.18 -21.98
CA ALA A 49 8.03 -0.99 -21.72
C ALA A 49 6.63 -0.86 -22.35
N ARG A 50 6.02 0.33 -22.33
CA ARG A 50 4.76 0.59 -23.02
C ARG A 50 4.91 0.47 -24.53
N GLU A 51 5.98 1.02 -25.09
CA GLU A 51 6.28 0.93 -26.54
C GLU A 51 6.49 -0.50 -27.01
N ARG A 52 6.99 -1.38 -26.14
CA ARG A 52 7.12 -2.82 -26.42
C ARG A 52 5.83 -3.61 -26.20
N GLY A 53 4.73 -2.98 -25.81
CA GLY A 53 3.45 -3.65 -25.54
C GLY A 53 3.42 -4.52 -24.27
N VAL A 54 4.47 -4.50 -23.43
CA VAL A 54 4.51 -5.38 -22.23
C VAL A 54 3.73 -4.83 -21.04
N LEU A 55 3.11 -3.65 -21.18
CA LEU A 55 2.25 -3.03 -20.17
C LEU A 55 0.76 -3.12 -20.56
N GLU A 56 0.39 -4.17 -21.29
CA GLU A 56 -1.00 -4.50 -21.57
C GLU A 56 -1.63 -5.24 -20.39
N ARG A 57 -2.70 -4.66 -19.83
CA ARG A 57 -3.40 -5.24 -18.68
C ARG A 57 -4.41 -6.28 -19.13
N LEU A 58 -4.31 -7.47 -18.54
CA LEU A 58 -5.40 -8.44 -18.54
C LEU A 58 -6.32 -8.22 -17.31
N PRO A 59 -7.63 -8.53 -17.43
CA PRO A 59 -8.51 -8.62 -16.27
C PRO A 59 -7.99 -9.68 -15.29
N PRO A 60 -8.38 -9.64 -14.01
CA PRO A 60 -8.06 -10.70 -13.06
C PRO A 60 -8.44 -12.07 -13.63
N PHE A 61 -7.54 -13.05 -13.51
CA PHE A 61 -7.81 -14.43 -13.90
C PHE A 61 -8.77 -15.10 -12.92
N ASP A 62 -9.47 -16.15 -13.37
CA ASP A 62 -10.46 -16.86 -12.57
C ASP A 62 -9.82 -17.99 -11.72
N ARG A 63 -8.80 -18.67 -12.27
CA ARG A 63 -8.01 -19.66 -11.52
C ARG A 63 -6.60 -19.82 -12.07
N LEU A 64 -5.72 -20.33 -11.21
CA LEU A 64 -4.44 -20.90 -11.63
C LEU A 64 -4.60 -22.38 -11.98
N THR A 65 -3.80 -22.84 -12.92
CA THR A 65 -3.60 -24.24 -13.28
C THR A 65 -2.17 -24.66 -12.94
N GLU A 66 -1.83 -25.92 -13.19
CA GLU A 66 -0.47 -26.42 -13.03
C GLU A 66 0.55 -25.66 -13.89
N THR A 67 0.13 -25.13 -15.05
CA THR A 67 1.01 -24.48 -16.03
C THR A 67 0.79 -22.97 -16.16
N GLY A 68 -0.23 -22.38 -15.52
CA GLY A 68 -0.53 -20.97 -15.77
C GLY A 68 -1.83 -20.43 -15.16
N ALA A 69 -2.45 -19.47 -15.86
CA ALA A 69 -3.68 -18.80 -15.45
C ALA A 69 -4.75 -18.87 -16.56
N VAL A 70 -6.02 -18.98 -16.17
CA VAL A 70 -7.14 -19.10 -17.10
C VAL A 70 -8.32 -18.22 -16.74
N TRP A 71 -9.09 -17.85 -17.76
CA TRP A 71 -10.33 -17.08 -17.68
C TRP A 71 -11.51 -17.91 -18.20
N SER A 72 -12.71 -17.58 -17.73
CA SER A 72 -13.99 -18.21 -18.07
C SER A 72 -14.40 -18.00 -19.53
N ASP A 73 -13.81 -17.02 -20.22
CA ASP A 73 -13.97 -16.80 -21.66
C ASP A 73 -13.04 -17.66 -22.53
N GLY A 74 -12.25 -18.55 -21.92
CA GLY A 74 -11.36 -19.49 -22.61
C GLY A 74 -9.94 -18.99 -22.81
N ARG A 75 -9.61 -17.75 -22.43
CA ARG A 75 -8.20 -17.28 -22.46
C ARG A 75 -7.33 -18.07 -21.48
N THR A 76 -6.09 -18.31 -21.89
CA THR A 76 -5.08 -18.98 -21.08
C THR A 76 -3.72 -18.30 -21.25
N VAL A 77 -2.93 -18.28 -20.17
CA VAL A 77 -1.55 -17.78 -20.17
C VAL A 77 -0.68 -18.78 -19.41
N GLU A 78 0.30 -19.37 -20.08
CA GLU A 78 1.34 -20.20 -19.45
C GLU A 78 2.28 -19.31 -18.61
N ALA A 79 2.63 -19.75 -17.40
CA ALA A 79 3.49 -19.01 -16.50
C ALA A 79 4.27 -19.92 -15.55
N ASP A 80 5.60 -19.85 -15.61
CA ASP A 80 6.48 -20.56 -14.67
C ASP A 80 6.56 -19.85 -13.31
N THR A 81 6.18 -18.58 -13.23
CA THR A 81 6.32 -17.76 -12.02
C THR A 81 5.21 -16.73 -11.92
N VAL A 82 4.60 -16.66 -10.74
CA VAL A 82 3.59 -15.65 -10.40
C VAL A 82 4.18 -14.64 -9.42
N LEU A 83 4.24 -13.38 -9.84
CA LEU A 83 4.60 -12.25 -8.96
C LEU A 83 3.34 -11.61 -8.37
N TYR A 84 3.09 -11.82 -7.08
CA TYR A 84 2.01 -11.16 -6.36
C TYR A 84 2.36 -9.70 -6.02
N ALA A 85 2.19 -8.80 -6.99
CA ALA A 85 2.31 -7.35 -6.81
C ALA A 85 1.01 -6.71 -6.23
N THR A 86 0.27 -7.45 -5.38
CA THR A 86 -1.05 -7.07 -4.85
C THR A 86 -0.97 -6.14 -3.62
N GLY A 87 0.25 -5.79 -3.19
CA GLY A 87 0.53 -4.86 -2.10
C GLY A 87 0.58 -5.50 -0.72
N PHE A 88 0.36 -4.69 0.32
CA PHE A 88 0.56 -5.10 1.71
C PHE A 88 -0.61 -4.67 2.59
N ARG A 89 -0.80 -5.41 3.70
CA ARG A 89 -1.66 -5.00 4.82
C ARG A 89 -0.80 -4.31 5.88
N ALA A 90 -1.43 -3.45 6.69
CA ALA A 90 -0.76 -2.80 7.81
C ALA A 90 -0.39 -3.83 8.89
N ALA A 91 0.88 -3.86 9.30
CA ALA A 91 1.38 -4.74 10.35
C ALA A 91 1.04 -4.20 11.76
N VAL A 92 -0.23 -4.29 12.14
CA VAL A 92 -0.77 -3.72 13.38
C VAL A 92 -1.37 -4.76 14.32
N ASP A 93 -0.99 -6.03 14.17
CA ASP A 93 -1.54 -7.13 14.99
C ASP A 93 -1.19 -6.97 16.48
N HIS A 94 -0.06 -6.35 16.78
CA HIS A 94 0.34 -5.98 18.16
C HIS A 94 -0.65 -5.01 18.84
N LEU A 95 -1.52 -4.33 18.08
CA LEU A 95 -2.55 -3.44 18.60
C LEU A 95 -3.92 -4.14 18.79
N ALA A 96 -4.03 -5.45 18.51
CA ALA A 96 -5.28 -6.19 18.62
C ALA A 96 -5.97 -6.06 19.99
N PRO A 97 -5.26 -6.08 21.15
CA PRO A 97 -5.89 -5.91 22.46
C PRO A 97 -6.62 -4.57 22.63
N LEU A 98 -6.23 -3.53 21.89
CA LEU A 98 -6.83 -2.19 21.96
C LEU A 98 -8.16 -2.09 21.18
N ARG A 99 -8.55 -3.13 20.43
CA ARG A 99 -9.83 -3.21 19.69
C ARG A 99 -10.12 -1.98 18.80
N LEU A 100 -9.07 -1.44 18.18
CA LEU A 100 -9.12 -0.24 17.33
C LEU A 100 -9.61 -0.51 15.90
N ARG A 101 -9.68 -1.78 15.47
CA ARG A 101 -10.12 -2.15 14.12
C ARG A 101 -11.63 -1.95 13.96
N GLU A 102 -12.01 -1.41 12.81
CA GLU A 102 -13.39 -1.32 12.33
C GLU A 102 -13.78 -2.62 11.59
N PRO A 103 -15.06 -2.87 11.29
CA PRO A 103 -15.50 -4.08 10.58
C PRO A 103 -14.77 -4.35 9.25
N GLY A 104 -14.28 -3.30 8.58
CA GLY A 104 -13.46 -3.41 7.36
C GLY A 104 -11.98 -3.80 7.59
N GLY A 105 -11.59 -4.10 8.83
CA GLY A 105 -10.23 -4.53 9.20
C GLY A 105 -9.20 -3.40 9.35
N GLY A 106 -9.53 -2.19 8.92
CA GLY A 106 -8.70 -0.99 9.09
C GLY A 106 -8.88 -0.32 10.46
N ILE A 107 -7.93 0.54 10.84
CA ILE A 107 -8.06 1.46 11.99
C ILE A 107 -8.44 2.83 11.44
N ARG A 108 -9.55 3.40 11.90
CA ARG A 108 -9.99 4.73 11.47
C ARG A 108 -9.12 5.80 12.11
N LEU A 109 -8.56 6.67 11.27
CA LEU A 109 -7.67 7.76 11.69
C LEU A 109 -8.29 9.13 11.44
N ASP A 110 -7.95 10.08 12.30
CA ASP A 110 -8.07 11.52 12.09
C ASP A 110 -6.65 12.10 12.09
N GLY A 111 -6.16 12.52 10.93
CA GLY A 111 -4.74 12.78 10.73
C GLY A 111 -3.89 11.53 11.00
N THR A 112 -3.06 11.58 12.05
CA THR A 112 -2.26 10.43 12.49
C THR A 112 -2.89 9.66 13.66
N ARG A 113 -3.93 10.22 14.28
CA ARG A 113 -4.53 9.76 15.53
C ARG A 113 -5.63 8.72 15.29
N ALA A 114 -5.66 7.65 16.07
CA ALA A 114 -6.78 6.71 16.05
C ALA A 114 -8.04 7.36 16.64
N VAL A 115 -9.17 7.29 15.94
CA VAL A 115 -10.40 7.95 16.40
C VAL A 115 -10.93 7.33 17.70
N ARG A 116 -10.74 6.02 17.88
CA ARG A 116 -11.21 5.29 19.07
C ARG A 116 -10.30 5.45 20.29
N ASP A 117 -9.04 5.83 20.12
CA ASP A 117 -8.11 6.09 21.21
C ASP A 117 -7.13 7.20 20.82
N PRO A 118 -7.29 8.43 21.37
CA PRO A 118 -6.49 9.57 20.98
C PRO A 118 -5.01 9.45 21.38
N ARG A 119 -4.65 8.47 22.21
CA ARG A 119 -3.26 8.20 22.62
C ARG A 119 -2.49 7.40 21.57
N VAL A 120 -3.19 6.77 20.63
CA VAL A 120 -2.59 5.91 19.61
C VAL A 120 -2.46 6.68 18.31
N HIS A 121 -1.23 6.77 17.80
CA HIS A 121 -0.92 7.37 16.52
C HIS A 121 -0.28 6.36 15.57
N LEU A 122 -0.71 6.36 14.30
CA LEU A 122 -0.12 5.55 13.23
C LEU A 122 0.63 6.47 12.25
N VAL A 123 1.95 6.35 12.25
CA VAL A 123 2.86 7.13 11.39
C VAL A 123 3.59 6.18 10.44
N GLY A 124 3.68 6.55 9.16
CA GLY A 124 4.29 5.70 8.13
C GLY A 124 3.34 4.65 7.54
N TYR A 125 2.06 4.67 7.92
CA TYR A 125 1.01 3.82 7.34
C TYR A 125 0.12 4.61 6.36
N GLY A 126 -0.46 3.89 5.39
CA GLY A 126 -1.43 4.45 4.44
C GLY A 126 -0.85 5.64 3.65
N PRO A 127 -1.55 6.80 3.57
CA PRO A 127 -1.07 7.98 2.85
C PRO A 127 0.28 8.54 3.32
N SER A 128 0.72 8.19 4.54
CA SER A 128 2.00 8.63 5.08
C SER A 128 3.16 7.66 4.80
N ALA A 129 2.92 6.56 4.08
CA ALA A 129 3.90 5.49 3.80
C ALA A 129 4.94 5.89 2.73
N SER A 130 5.64 7.00 2.96
CA SER A 130 6.83 7.42 2.21
C SER A 130 7.83 8.08 3.16
N THR A 131 9.10 8.17 2.78
CA THR A 131 10.13 8.79 3.64
C THR A 131 9.77 10.23 4.01
N ILE A 132 9.33 11.03 3.04
CA ILE A 132 8.91 12.43 3.26
C ILE A 132 7.55 12.48 3.99
N GLY A 133 6.60 11.63 3.60
CA GLY A 133 5.28 11.55 4.20
C GLY A 133 5.32 11.20 5.69
N ALA A 134 6.13 10.21 6.06
CA ALA A 134 6.32 9.77 7.44
C ALA A 134 6.93 10.88 8.31
N ASN A 135 7.92 11.62 7.81
CA ASN A 135 8.50 12.75 8.53
C ASN A 135 7.49 13.90 8.76
N ARG A 136 6.63 14.19 7.79
CA ARG A 136 5.55 15.17 7.98
C ARG A 136 4.52 14.69 8.99
N ALA A 137 4.07 13.44 8.86
CA ALA A 137 3.11 12.83 9.77
C ALA A 137 3.66 12.77 11.21
N GLY A 138 4.94 12.42 11.40
CA GLY A 138 5.58 12.42 12.72
C GLY A 138 5.56 13.80 13.39
N ARG A 139 5.83 14.87 12.64
CA ARG A 139 5.71 16.24 13.17
C ARG A 139 4.29 16.59 13.60
N THR A 140 3.28 16.15 12.84
CA THR A 140 1.87 16.32 13.23
C THR A 140 1.55 15.53 14.50
N ALA A 141 1.92 14.25 14.56
CA ALA A 141 1.69 13.39 15.73
C ALA A 141 2.28 13.99 17.02
N VAL A 142 3.51 14.51 16.97
CA VAL A 142 4.15 15.14 18.13
C VAL A 142 3.39 16.39 18.61
N ARG A 143 2.82 17.19 17.70
CA ARG A 143 2.02 18.37 18.07
C ARG A 143 0.72 17.95 18.78
N ASP A 144 0.04 16.96 18.23
CA ASP A 144 -1.22 16.43 18.77
C ASP A 144 -1.00 15.79 20.15
N ILE A 145 0.04 14.97 20.30
CA ILE A 145 0.40 14.35 21.58
C ILE A 145 0.75 15.41 22.63
N ARG A 146 1.52 16.45 22.27
CA ARG A 146 1.83 17.56 23.20
C ARG A 146 0.56 18.30 23.64
N GLN A 147 -0.43 18.42 22.76
CA GLN A 147 -1.71 19.02 23.14
C GLN A 147 -2.49 18.11 24.08
N LEU A 148 -2.58 16.80 23.78
CA LEU A 148 -3.25 15.81 24.62
C LEU A 148 -2.68 15.81 26.05
N LEU A 149 -1.35 15.76 26.18
CA LEU A 149 -0.67 15.75 27.48
C LEU A 149 -0.89 17.04 28.28
N ARG A 150 -1.05 18.19 27.61
CA ARG A 150 -1.38 19.46 28.30
C ARG A 150 -2.82 19.45 28.82
N THR A 151 -3.75 18.89 28.05
CA THR A 151 -5.15 18.77 28.47
C THR A 151 -5.29 17.86 29.68
N ASP A 152 -4.63 16.69 29.67
CA ASP A 152 -4.67 15.74 30.79
C ASP A 152 -4.12 16.32 32.09
N LEU A 153 -3.07 17.15 32.01
CA LEU A 153 -2.51 17.87 33.16
C LEU A 153 -3.46 18.95 33.70
N SER A 154 -4.33 19.51 32.85
CA SER A 154 -5.32 20.52 33.27
C SER A 154 -6.57 19.90 33.90
N THR A 155 -6.90 18.65 33.61
CA THR A 155 -8.03 17.93 34.23
C THR A 155 -7.65 17.22 35.52
N ALA A 156 -6.35 17.01 35.78
CA ALA A 156 -5.84 16.40 37.00
C ALA A 156 -5.51 17.41 38.12
N ALA A 157 -5.54 18.72 37.83
CA ALA A 157 -5.30 19.82 38.76
C ALA A 157 -6.62 20.49 39.17
#